data_AF-A0A6A4NX83-F1
#
_entry.id   AF-A0A6A4NX83-F1
#
_cell.length_a   1.000
_cell.length_b   1.000
_cell.length_c   1.000
_cell.angle_alpha   90.00
_cell.angle_beta   90.00
_cell.angle_gamma   90.00
#
_symmetry.space_group_name_H-M   'P 1'
#
loop_
_entity.id
_entity.type
_entity.pdbx_description
1 polymer ?
#
loop_
_entity_poly.entity_id
_entity_poly.type
_entity_poly.pdbx_seq_one_letter_code
_entity_poly.pdbx_strand_id
1 'polypeptide(L)'
;MTYHIDGFTAAVAHTHVLRVRVADVIAAVNTAAEVALRLMRPGKNNKDVTDVIQKVAAAYDCKIVEGVLSHQMKQFVIDGNKVALIITSTFPYVIKLNLGR
;
A
#
# COMPACT_ATOMS: atom_id res chain seq x y z
N MET A 1 -3.39 -5.35 13.21
CA MET A 1 -4.32 -5.02 14.32
C MET A 1 -4.86 -3.63 14.11
N THR A 2 -6.14 -3.41 14.41
CA THR A 2 -6.81 -2.12 14.20
C THR A 2 -7.56 -1.72 15.46
N TYR A 3 -7.48 -0.45 15.83
CA TYR A 3 -8.23 0.13 16.94
C TYR A 3 -8.95 1.38 16.45
N HIS A 4 -10.08 1.73 17.07
CA HIS A 4 -10.76 2.99 16.78
C HIS A 4 -11.19 3.70 18.05
N ILE A 5 -11.22 5.02 17.99
CA ILE A 5 -11.79 5.89 19.02
C ILE A 5 -12.76 6.83 18.30
N ASP A 6 -14.04 6.79 18.67
CA ASP A 6 -15.09 7.64 18.09
C ASP A 6 -15.13 7.61 16.54
N GLY A 7 -14.97 6.40 15.96
CA GLY A 7 -14.95 6.20 14.52
C GLY A 7 -13.63 6.52 13.81
N PHE A 8 -12.65 7.13 14.47
CA PHE A 8 -11.31 7.32 13.91
C PHE A 8 -10.47 6.06 14.11
N THR A 9 -10.06 5.42 13.02
CA THR A 9 -9.34 4.14 13.05
C THR A 9 -7.83 4.34 12.90
N ALA A 10 -7.05 3.55 13.64
CA ALA A 10 -5.62 3.36 13.43
C ALA A 10 -5.34 1.88 13.14
N ALA A 11 -4.69 1.60 12.01
CA ALA A 11 -4.32 0.24 11.59
C ALA A 11 -2.80 0.09 11.57
N VAL A 12 -2.30 -1.00 12.16
CA VAL A 12 -0.88 -1.36 12.16
C VAL A 12 -0.72 -2.83 11.77
N ALA A 13 0.24 -3.10 10.89
CA ALA A 13 0.68 -4.44 10.53
C ALA A 13 2.19 -4.53 10.68
N HIS A 14 2.68 -5.67 11.19
CA HIS A 14 4.10 -5.93 11.36
C HIS A 14 4.38 -7.39 11.00
N THR A 15 5.47 -7.63 10.28
CA THR A 15 5.91 -8.97 9.89
C THR A 15 7.14 -9.35 10.70
N HIS A 16 7.12 -10.51 11.33
CA HIS A 16 8.25 -11.05 12.09
C HIS A 16 8.49 -12.51 11.69
N VAL A 17 9.75 -12.94 11.68
CA VAL A 17 10.13 -14.30 11.28
C VAL A 17 10.71 -15.05 12.46
N LEU A 18 10.16 -16.23 12.75
CA LEU A 18 10.54 -17.02 13.92
C LEU A 18 11.71 -17.99 13.66
N ARG A 19 11.95 -18.41 12.40
CA ARG A 19 13.07 -19.28 11.95
C ARG A 19 13.47 -18.92 10.49
N VAL A 20 14.76 -18.97 10.14
CA VAL A 20 15.42 -18.54 8.84
C VAL A 20 14.74 -19.10 7.56
N ARG A 21 14.82 -18.57 6.32
CA ARG A 21 15.64 -17.56 5.58
C ARG A 21 14.71 -16.69 4.71
N VAL A 22 14.29 -15.51 5.17
CA VAL A 22 13.47 -14.56 4.37
C VAL A 22 13.91 -13.10 4.61
N ALA A 23 15.20 -12.90 4.88
CA ALA A 23 15.75 -11.59 5.22
C ALA A 23 15.52 -10.55 4.11
N ASP A 24 15.67 -10.95 2.85
CA ASP A 24 15.59 -10.06 1.69
C ASP A 24 14.17 -9.48 1.51
N VAL A 25 13.12 -10.29 1.66
CA VAL A 25 11.74 -9.79 1.54
C VAL A 25 11.35 -8.89 2.71
N ILE A 26 11.83 -9.17 3.92
CA ILE A 26 11.57 -8.31 5.09
C ILE A 26 12.26 -6.96 4.91
N ALA A 27 13.52 -6.96 4.47
CA ALA A 27 14.26 -5.75 4.17
C ALA A 27 13.61 -4.94 3.03
N ALA A 28 13.15 -5.63 1.99
CA ALA A 28 12.42 -5.01 0.88
C ALA A 28 11.13 -4.33 1.34
N VAL A 29 10.30 -5.02 2.14
CA VAL A 29 9.03 -4.49 2.64
C VAL A 29 9.24 -3.31 3.59
N ASN A 30 10.22 -3.39 4.51
CA ASN A 30 10.53 -2.28 5.40
C ASN A 30 11.03 -1.06 4.62
N THR A 31 11.91 -1.26 3.63
CA THR A 31 12.38 -0.19 2.75
C THR A 31 11.22 0.42 1.94
N ALA A 32 10.34 -0.41 1.40
CA ALA A 32 9.16 0.05 0.66
C ALA A 32 8.21 0.88 1.55
N ALA A 33 7.96 0.45 2.79
CA ALA A 33 7.14 1.19 3.75
C ALA A 33 7.75 2.55 4.10
N GLU A 34 9.06 2.59 4.32
CA GLU A 34 9.82 3.80 4.59
C GLU A 34 9.77 4.81 3.44
N VAL A 35 9.87 4.34 2.20
CA VAL A 35 9.80 5.20 1.02
C VAL A 35 8.38 5.67 0.76
N ALA A 36 7.39 4.79 0.92
CA ALA A 36 5.98 5.15 0.83
C ALA A 36 5.61 6.27 1.83
N LEU A 37 6.08 6.16 3.08
CA LEU A 37 5.86 7.19 4.11
C LEU A 37 6.39 8.57 3.71
N ARG A 38 7.56 8.62 3.03
CA ARG A 38 8.17 9.88 2.58
C ARG A 38 7.51 10.46 1.32
N LEU A 39 6.89 9.62 0.50
CA LEU A 39 6.21 10.04 -0.73
C LEU A 39 4.75 10.45 -0.51
N MET A 40 4.08 9.88 0.50
CA MET A 40 2.70 10.22 0.86
C MET A 40 2.63 11.60 1.53
N ARG A 41 2.59 12.65 0.71
CA ARG A 41 2.46 14.04 1.14
C ARG A 41 1.54 14.83 0.20
N PRO A 42 0.97 15.96 0.65
CA PRO A 42 0.16 16.81 -0.20
C PRO A 42 0.89 17.21 -1.50
N GLY A 43 0.18 17.21 -2.62
CA GLY A 43 0.74 17.56 -3.93
C GLY A 43 1.49 16.42 -4.65
N LYS A 44 1.57 15.21 -4.07
CA LYS A 44 2.12 14.03 -4.72
C LYS A 44 1.04 13.07 -5.22
N ASN A 45 1.36 12.34 -6.29
CA ASN A 45 0.47 11.38 -6.91
C ASN A 45 0.70 9.97 -6.37
N ASN A 46 -0.38 9.20 -6.26
CA ASN A 46 -0.32 7.83 -5.75
C ASN A 46 0.49 6.91 -6.67
N LYS A 47 0.58 7.22 -7.97
CA LYS A 47 1.41 6.48 -8.95
C LYS A 47 2.89 6.53 -8.61
N ASP A 48 3.38 7.68 -8.13
CA ASP A 48 4.78 7.84 -7.72
C ASP A 48 5.14 6.85 -6.61
N VAL A 49 4.20 6.52 -5.74
CA VAL A 49 4.39 5.54 -4.66
C VAL A 49 4.49 4.12 -5.25
N THR A 50 3.59 3.75 -6.15
CA THR A 50 3.58 2.43 -6.81
C THR A 50 4.87 2.17 -7.58
N ASP A 51 5.32 3.14 -8.38
CA ASP A 51 6.53 3.04 -9.21
C ASP A 51 7.79 2.81 -8.35
N VAL A 52 7.85 3.47 -7.19
CA VAL A 52 9.02 3.37 -6.31
C VAL A 52 9.00 2.07 -5.51
N ILE A 53 7.83 1.61 -5.06
CA ILE A 53 7.69 0.29 -4.44
C ILE A 53 8.11 -0.81 -5.42
N GLN A 54 7.77 -0.68 -6.71
CA GLN A 54 8.21 -1.61 -7.75
C GLN A 54 9.73 -1.65 -7.92
N LYS A 55 10.37 -0.48 -7.92
CA LYS A 55 11.85 -0.39 -7.97
C LYS A 55 12.50 -1.03 -6.74
N VAL A 56 11.93 -0.82 -5.55
CA VAL A 56 12.42 -1.46 -4.32
C VAL A 56 12.27 -2.97 -4.42
N ALA A 57 11.10 -3.48 -4.81
CA ALA A 57 10.89 -4.91 -4.93
C ALA A 57 11.86 -5.56 -5.94
N ALA A 58 12.08 -4.93 -7.10
CA ALA A 58 13.04 -5.39 -8.10
C ALA A 58 14.49 -5.42 -7.57
N ALA A 59 14.88 -4.46 -6.72
CA ALA A 59 16.23 -4.42 -6.14
C ALA A 59 16.53 -5.58 -5.18
N TYR A 60 15.49 -6.19 -4.61
CA TYR A 60 15.59 -7.33 -3.70
C TYR A 60 15.11 -8.65 -4.34
N ASP A 61 14.96 -8.70 -5.67
CA ASP A 61 14.41 -9.86 -6.42
C ASP A 61 13.05 -10.35 -5.87
N CYS A 62 12.25 -9.40 -5.39
CA CYS A 62 10.93 -9.66 -4.83
C CYS A 62 9.83 -9.30 -5.84
N LYS A 63 8.73 -10.06 -5.80
CA LYS A 63 7.53 -9.76 -6.58
C LYS A 63 6.46 -9.17 -5.69
N ILE A 64 5.79 -8.13 -6.18
CA ILE A 64 4.72 -7.47 -5.44
C ILE A 64 3.40 -8.17 -5.73
N VAL A 65 2.55 -8.26 -4.71
CA VAL A 65 1.17 -8.72 -4.87
C VAL A 65 0.33 -7.61 -5.51
N GLU A 66 -0.24 -7.89 -6.68
CA GLU A 66 -1.08 -6.94 -7.40
C GLU A 66 -2.49 -6.84 -6.77
N GLY A 67 -3.13 -5.68 -6.92
CA GLY A 67 -4.52 -5.46 -6.50
C GLY A 67 -4.67 -5.11 -5.02
N VAL A 68 -3.58 -4.86 -4.30
CA VAL A 68 -3.62 -4.42 -2.90
C VAL A 68 -3.94 -2.93 -2.81
N LEU A 69 -4.90 -2.58 -1.96
CA LEU A 69 -5.42 -1.23 -1.78
C LEU A 69 -5.00 -0.66 -0.42
N SER A 70 -4.42 0.53 -0.44
CA SER A 70 -4.22 1.34 0.78
C SER A 70 -5.25 2.47 0.78
N HIS A 71 -6.22 2.40 1.69
CA HIS A 71 -7.37 3.31 1.73
C HIS A 71 -7.10 4.57 2.53
N GLN A 72 -7.70 5.68 2.10
CA GLN A 72 -7.87 6.84 2.96
C GLN A 72 -8.90 6.50 4.05
N MET A 73 -8.51 6.64 5.31
CA MET A 73 -9.39 6.49 6.46
C MET A 73 -10.20 7.78 6.71
N LYS A 74 -11.47 7.62 7.08
CA LYS A 74 -12.34 8.69 7.59
C LYS A 74 -13.05 8.22 8.85
N GLN A 75 -13.74 9.13 9.56
CA GLN A 75 -14.56 8.75 10.69
C GLN A 75 -15.64 7.75 10.26
N PHE A 76 -15.71 6.60 10.94
CA PHE A 76 -16.61 5.48 10.67
C PHE A 76 -16.42 4.78 9.31
N VAL A 77 -15.36 5.11 8.56
CA VAL A 77 -15.11 4.54 7.21
C VAL A 77 -13.64 4.14 7.08
N ILE A 78 -13.39 2.83 7.01
CA ILE A 78 -12.06 2.26 6.85
C ILE A 78 -11.61 2.21 5.38
N ASP A 79 -12.56 2.19 4.44
CA ASP A 79 -12.39 1.96 3.02
C ASP A 79 -12.81 3.18 2.17
N GLY A 80 -12.22 4.34 2.44
CA GLY A 80 -12.52 5.54 1.66
C GLY A 80 -12.20 5.40 0.16
N ASN A 81 -12.95 6.14 -0.67
CA ASN A 81 -12.83 6.11 -2.14
C ASN A 81 -11.45 6.50 -2.67
N LYS A 82 -10.67 7.29 -1.91
CA LYS A 82 -9.31 7.66 -2.31
C LYS A 82 -8.36 6.56 -1.88
N VAL A 83 -7.75 5.90 -2.85
CA VAL A 83 -6.91 4.71 -2.65
C VAL A 83 -5.54 4.87 -3.30
N ALA A 84 -4.50 4.39 -2.61
CA ALA A 84 -3.21 4.12 -3.24
C ALA A 84 -3.20 2.64 -3.68
N LEU A 85 -2.93 2.42 -4.96
CA LEU A 85 -3.01 1.12 -5.62
C LEU A 85 -1.63 0.52 -5.81
N ILE A 86 -1.48 -0.76 -5.49
CA ILE A 86 -0.29 -1.52 -5.84
C ILE A 86 -0.61 -2.37 -7.09
N ILE A 87 -0.11 -1.94 -8.24
CA ILE A 87 -0.23 -2.64 -9.54
C ILE A 87 1.13 -2.64 -10.25
N THR A 88 1.46 -3.73 -10.95
CA THR A 88 2.70 -3.87 -11.76
C THR A 88 2.39 -3.78 -13.26
N SER A 89 1.13 -3.92 -13.67
CA SER A 89 0.71 -3.93 -15.07
C SER A 89 0.15 -2.59 -15.56
N THR A 90 0.66 -2.15 -16.72
CA THR A 90 0.17 -1.07 -17.57
C THR A 90 -1.24 -1.37 -18.11
N PHE A 91 -2.25 -1.44 -17.25
CA PHE A 91 -3.66 -1.40 -17.67
C PHE A 91 -4.30 -0.10 -17.16
N PRO A 92 -4.44 0.93 -18.02
CA PRO A 92 -5.09 2.19 -17.66
C PRO A 92 -6.63 2.07 -17.55
N TYR A 93 -7.21 0.88 -17.66
CA TYR A 93 -8.63 0.66 -17.45
C TYR A 93 -8.92 0.49 -15.96
N VAL A 94 -9.01 1.65 -15.30
CA VAL A 94 -10.00 1.85 -14.24
C VAL A 94 -11.27 1.14 -14.69
N ILE A 95 -11.60 0.04 -14.03
CA ILE A 95 -12.95 -0.50 -14.05
C ILE A 95 -13.82 0.69 -13.67
N LYS A 96 -14.52 1.27 -14.65
CA LYS A 96 -15.71 2.06 -14.39
C LYS A 96 -16.69 1.09 -13.71
N LEU A 97 -16.56 0.94 -12.40
CA LEU A 97 -17.71 0.62 -11.57
C LEU A 97 -18.60 1.85 -11.68
N ASN A 98 -19.49 1.81 -12.67
CA ASN A 98 -20.63 2.68 -12.77
C ASN A 98 -21.33 2.65 -11.41
N LEU A 99 -21.13 3.69 -10.61
CA LEU A 99 -22.11 4.06 -9.60
C LEU A 99 -23.28 4.66 -10.39
N GLY A 100 -24.35 3.89 -10.54
CA GLY A 100 -25.49 4.28 -11.39
C GLY A 100 -26.62 3.27 -11.42
N ARG A 101 -27.17 2.91 -10.25
CA ARG A 101 -28.58 3.02 -9.85
C ARG A 101 -28.71 2.62 -8.38
#